data_AF-X1EYJ6-F1
#
_entry.id   AF-X1EYJ6-F1
#
_cell.length_a   1.000
_cell.length_b   1.000
_cell.length_c   1.000
_cell.angle_alpha   90.00
_cell.angle_beta   90.00
_cell.angle_gamma   90.00
#
_symmetry.space_group_name_H-M   'P 1'
#
loop_
_entity.id
_entity.type
_entity.pdbx_description
1 polymer ?
#
loop_
_entity_poly.entity_id
_entity_poly.type
_entity_poly.pdbx_seq_one_letter_code
_entity_poly.pdbx_strand_id
1 'polypeptide(L)' 'MKVIFFPNGNTACFDDAGQVPILQKSYMQLYIEFLETKGVDPASIIFQLPNGEIARAIRIKGGWNWKFI' A
#
# COMPACT_ATOMS: atom_id res chain seq x y z
N MET A 1 -0.82 7.78 17.08
CA MET A 1 -0.84 7.50 15.62
C MET A 1 -1.40 6.11 15.35
N LYS A 2 -2.39 5.99 14.47
CA LYS A 2 -3.05 4.73 14.10
C LYS A 2 -3.07 4.58 12.58
N VAL A 3 -2.74 3.40 12.07
CA VAL A 3 -2.76 3.08 10.64
C VAL A 3 -3.70 1.90 10.41
N ILE A 4 -4.61 2.04 9.46
CA ILE A 4 -5.58 1.01 9.07
C ILE A 4 -5.34 0.65 7.61
N PHE A 5 -5.20 -0.65 7.33
CA PHE A 5 -5.11 -1.19 5.98
C PHE A 5 -6.44 -1.80 5.59
N PHE A 6 -6.98 -1.40 4.44
CA PHE A 6 -8.24 -1.92 3.94
C PHE A 6 -8.02 -2.98 2.85
N PRO A 7 -8.88 -4.00 2.75
CA PRO A 7 -8.77 -5.04 1.72
C PRO A 7 -8.78 -4.52 0.27
N ASN A 8 -9.28 -3.30 0.05
CA ASN A 8 -9.35 -2.64 -1.25
C ASN A 8 -8.07 -1.88 -1.65
N GLY A 9 -6.98 -2.02 -0.88
CA GLY A 9 -5.70 -1.37 -1.16
C GLY A 9 -5.59 0.07 -0.66
N ASN A 10 -6.60 0.56 0.07
CA ASN A 10 -6.51 1.87 0.72
C ASN A 10 -5.86 1.77 2.10
N THR A 11 -5.29 2.89 2.54
CA THR A 11 -4.74 3.03 3.89
C THR A 11 -5.30 4.29 4.53
N ALA A 12 -5.71 4.20 5.80
CA ALA A 12 -6.06 5.36 6.60
C ALA A 12 -5.11 5.57 7.77
N CYS A 13 -4.47 6.74 7.79
CA CYS A 13 -3.61 7.19 8.86
C CYS A 13 -4.33 8.23 9.72
N PHE A 14 -4.21 8.10 11.03
CA PHE A 14 -4.81 8.97 12.03
C PHE A 14 -3.76 9.44 13.05
N ASP A 15 -3.86 10.71 13.43
CA ASP A 15 -3.21 11.28 14.61
C ASP A 15 -4.27 11.58 15.70
N ASP A 16 -3.90 12.36 16.72
CA ASP A 16 -4.82 12.68 17.83
C ASP A 16 -5.89 13.71 17.43
N ALA A 17 -5.70 14.42 16.30
CA ALA A 17 -6.65 15.40 15.76
C ALA A 17 -7.61 14.80 14.71
N GLY A 18 -7.29 13.62 14.16
CA GLY A 18 -8.15 12.90 13.23
C GLY A 18 -7.40 12.22 12.10
N GLN A 19 -8.04 12.12 10.93
CA GLN A 19 -7.43 11.52 9.75
C GLN A 19 -6.39 12.49 9.14
N VAL A 20 -5.22 11.96 8.79
CA VAL A 20 -4.14 12.73 8.16
C VAL A 20 -4.15 12.45 6.65
N PRO A 21 -4.67 13.35 5.79
CA PRO A 21 -4.93 13.06 4.37
C PRO A 21 -3.65 12.81 3.56
N ILE A 22 -2.57 13.51 3.88
CA ILE A 22 -1.30 13.39 3.16
C ILE A 22 -0.62 12.03 3.38
N LEU A 23 -0.98 11.32 4.46
CA LEU A 23 -0.44 10.00 4.80
C LEU A 23 -1.33 8.84 4.33
N GLN A 24 -2.41 9.13 3.58
CA GLN A 24 -3.32 8.08 3.09
C GLN A 24 -2.70 7.27 1.94
N LYS A 25 -1.77 7.88 1.19
CA LYS A 25 -0.96 7.13 0.24
C LYS A 25 -0.06 6.20 1.03
N SER A 26 -0.30 4.91 0.89
CA SER A 26 0.39 3.92 1.70
C SER A 26 1.86 3.84 1.31
N TYR A 27 2.74 3.53 2.27
CA TYR A 27 4.15 3.25 1.96
C TYR A 27 4.28 2.14 0.90
N MET A 28 3.30 1.22 0.84
CA MET A 28 3.21 0.16 -0.16
C MET A 28 3.03 0.71 -1.57
N GLN A 29 2.14 1.68 -1.77
CA GLN A 29 1.98 2.33 -3.08
C GLN A 29 3.27 3.04 -3.51
N LEU A 30 3.95 3.72 -2.58
CA LEU A 30 5.26 4.34 -2.86
C LEU A 30 6.33 3.28 -3.22
N TYR A 31 6.34 2.14 -2.52
CA TYR A 31 7.30 1.08 -2.81
C TYR A 31 7.01 0.40 -4.15
N ILE A 32 5.74 0.19 -4.50
CA ILE A 32 5.35 -0.35 -5.81
C ILE A 32 5.79 0.58 -6.95
N GLU A 33 5.58 1.89 -6.80
CA GLU A 33 6.08 2.89 -7.75
C GLU A 33 7.61 2.82 -7.88
N PHE A 34 8.32 2.70 -6.75
CA PHE A 34 9.77 2.54 -6.76
C PHE A 34 10.22 1.29 -7.54
N LEU A 35 9.56 0.14 -7.34
CA LEU A 35 9.87 -1.10 -8.05
C LEU A 35 9.72 -0.94 -9.57
N GLU A 36 8.67 -0.25 -10.04
CA GLU A 36 8.53 0.10 -11.45
C GLU A 36 9.70 0.92 -11.96
N THR A 37 10.16 1.93 -11.21
CA THR A 37 11.33 2.74 -11.63
C THR A 37 12.62 1.94 -11.74
N LYS A 38 12.68 0.76 -11.12
CA LYS A 38 13.81 -0.17 -11.19
C LYS A 38 13.64 -1.28 -12.22
N GLY A 39 12.53 -1.28 -12.97
CA GLY A 39 12.21 -2.35 -13.93
C GLY A 39 11.89 -3.68 -13.26
N VAL A 40 11.56 -3.67 -11.97
CA VAL A 40 11.14 -4.87 -11.23
C VAL A 40 9.63 -4.97 -11.31
N ASP A 41 9.12 -6.14 -11.69
CA ASP A 41 7.68 -6.41 -11.67
C ASP A 41 7.16 -6.43 -10.22
N PRO A 42 6.34 -5.46 -9.78
CA PRO A 42 5.81 -5.42 -8.42
C PRO A 42 4.94 -6.64 -8.08
N ALA A 43 4.31 -7.30 -9.06
CA ALA A 43 3.47 -8.47 -8.82
C ALA A 43 4.28 -9.71 -8.39
N SER A 44 5.59 -9.71 -8.63
CA SER A 44 6.49 -10.80 -8.26
C SER A 44 6.82 -10.84 -6.77
N ILE A 45 6.49 -9.78 -6.02
CA ILE A 45 6.86 -9.63 -4.61
C ILE A 45 5.63 -9.84 -3.71
N ILE A 46 5.85 -10.58 -2.62
CA ILE A 46 4.91 -10.72 -1.51
C ILE A 46 5.36 -9.78 -0.38
N PHE A 47 4.42 -9.05 0.19
CA PHE A 47 4.68 -8.08 1.25
C PHE A 47 4.05 -8.55 2.55
N GLN A 48 4.77 -8.36 3.66
CA GLN A 48 4.19 -8.47 4.99
C GLN A 48 3.87 -7.06 5.49
N LEU A 49 2.61 -6.81 5.80
CA LEU A 49 2.13 -5.54 6.30
C LEU A 49 2.39 -5.41 7.81
N PRO A 50 2.45 -4.18 8.36
CA PRO A 50 2.67 -3.96 9.80
C PRO A 50 1.61 -4.59 10.71
N ASN A 51 0.41 -4.87 10.19
CA ASN A 51 -0.64 -5.60 10.91
C ASN A 51 -0.46 -7.12 10.87
N GLY A 52 0.65 -7.64 10.30
CA GLY A 52 0.95 -9.06 10.17
C GLY A 52 0.37 -9.72 8.91
N GLU A 53 -0.56 -9.04 8.23
CA GLU A 53 -1.22 -9.56 7.02
C GLU A 53 -0.26 -9.61 5.83
N ILE A 54 -0.55 -10.52 4.90
CA ILE A 54 0.21 -10.66 3.67
C ILE A 54 -0.53 -9.93 2.55
N ALA A 55 0.21 -9.22 1.70
CA ALA A 55 -0.33 -8.52 0.54
C ALA A 55 0.52 -8.74 -0.71
N ARG A 56 -0.06 -8.44 -1.88
CA ARG A 56 0.62 -8.41 -3.18
C ARG A 56 0.14 -7.23 -4.01
N ALA A 57 1.02 -6.73 -4.88
CA ALA A 57 0.69 -5.71 -5.86
C ALA A 57 -0.22 -6.27 -6.97
N ILE A 58 -1.18 -5.47 -7.41
CA ILE A 58 -2.09 -5.80 -8.50
C ILE A 58 -2.08 -4.68 -9.53
N ARG A 59 -2.09 -5.06 -10.81
CA ARG A 59 -2.23 -4.10 -11.90
C ARG A 59 -3.67 -3.63 -11.96
N ILE A 60 -3.88 -2.31 -12.02
CA ILE A 60 -5.19 -1.69 -12.20
C ILE A 60 -5.15 -0.73 -13.39
N LYS A 61 -6.32 -0.28 -13.86
CA LYS A 61 -6.38 0.75 -14.91
C LYS A 61 -5.71 2.02 -14.40
N GLY A 62 -4.60 2.42 -15.04
CA GLY A 62 -3.86 3.64 -14.69
C GLY A 62 -2.70 3.46 -13.71
N GLY A 63 -2.33 2.22 -13.32
CA GLY A 63 -1.14 1.99 -12.51
C GLY A 63 -1.20 0.71 -11.69
N TRP A 64 -0.79 0.81 -10.43
CA TRP A 64 -0.78 -0.30 -9.49
C TRP A 64 -1.57 0.00 -8.23
N ASN A 65 -2.05 -1.06 -7.60
CA ASN A 65 -2.55 -1.05 -6.23
C ASN A 65 -2.04 -2.31 -5.51
N TRP A 66 -2.51 -2.57 -4.28
CA TRP A 66 -2.23 -3.80 -3.55
C TRP A 66 -3.53 -4.41 -3.00
N LYS A 67 -3.49 -5.70 -2.67
CA LYS A 67 -4.56 -6.42 -1.97
C LYS A 67 -3.99 -7.42 -0.97
N PHE A 68 -4.77 -7.78 0.04
CA PHE A 68 -4.44 -8.92 0.91
C PHE A 68 -4.43 -10.23 0.11
N ILE A 69 -3.65 -11.21 0.58
CA ILE A 69 -3.58 -12.58 0.04
C ILE A 69 -4.38 -13.52 0.95
#